data_AF-A0A3D4WQS4-F1
#
_entry.id   AF-A0A3D4WQS4-F1
#
_cell.length_a   1.000
_cell.length_b   1.000
_cell.length_c   1.000
_cell.angle_alpha   90.00
_cell.angle_beta   90.00
_cell.angle_gamma   90.00
#
_symmetry.space_group_name_H-M   'P 1'
#
loop_
_entity.id
_entity.type
_entity.pdbx_description
1 polymer ?
#
loop_
_entity_poly.entity_id
_entity_poly.type
_entity_poly.pdbx_seq_one_letter_code
_entity_poly.pdbx_strand_id
1 'polypeptide(L)'
;MNLNLLRRFTNSPRALVGSYLILIVVSGALYWQFETTDEKPLGIGDAVWWAVVTASTVGYGDTYPNTWQGRILAGLLISVMVLFVIPLITAHFASKLIVDNDAFQHEEQEEIKNQLREIRALVQSLRRDGGDGLVAQLDEVEARVDHDLRG
;
A
#
# COMPACT_ATOMS: atom_id res chain seq x y z
N MET A 1 10.97 2.35 18.29
CA MET A 1 10.56 3.25 17.17
C MET A 1 9.22 2.74 16.63
N ASN A 2 8.13 3.48 16.82
CA ASN A 2 6.77 3.00 16.54
C ASN A 2 6.52 2.90 15.02
N LEU A 3 6.38 1.68 14.48
CA LEU A 3 6.06 1.42 13.06
C LEU A 3 4.78 2.14 12.61
N ASN A 4 3.81 2.32 13.52
CA ASN A 4 2.56 3.02 13.26
C ASN A 4 2.75 4.52 12.96
N LEU A 5 3.79 5.15 13.52
CA LEU A 5 4.09 6.56 13.26
C LEU A 5 4.66 6.74 11.84
N LEU A 6 5.57 5.83 11.45
CA LEU A 6 6.14 5.80 10.10
C LEU A 6 5.05 5.56 9.05
N ARG A 7 4.14 4.61 9.31
CA ARG A 7 3.02 4.31 8.41
C ARG A 7 2.05 5.49 8.23
N ARG A 8 1.74 6.23 9.31
CA ARG A 8 0.89 7.44 9.23
C ARG A 8 1.55 8.57 8.44
N PHE A 9 2.86 8.72 8.56
CA PHE A 9 3.61 9.73 7.81
C PHE A 9 3.71 9.40 6.33
N THR A 10 3.94 8.13 5.97
CA THR A 10 4.00 7.69 4.57
C THR A 10 2.63 7.64 3.89
N ASN A 11 1.54 7.42 4.64
CA ASN A 11 0.20 7.24 4.06
C ASN A 11 -0.58 8.55 3.79
N SER A 12 -0.04 9.74 4.10
CA SER A 12 -0.73 11.01 3.82
C SER A 12 -0.04 11.81 2.72
N PRO A 13 -0.73 12.16 1.62
CA PRO A 13 -0.15 12.98 0.54
C PRO A 13 0.39 14.32 1.03
N ARG A 14 -0.26 14.92 2.03
CA ARG A 14 0.16 16.19 2.64
C ARG A 14 1.48 16.05 3.39
N ALA A 15 1.68 14.91 4.05
CA ALA A 15 2.92 14.61 4.77
C ALA A 15 4.09 14.38 3.79
N LEU A 16 3.85 13.74 2.63
CA LEU A 16 4.86 13.59 1.58
C LEU A 16 5.32 14.96 1.04
N VAL A 17 4.37 15.84 0.68
CA VAL A 17 4.69 17.20 0.22
C VAL A 17 5.42 17.98 1.31
N GLY A 18 4.95 17.91 2.56
CA GLY A 18 5.61 18.55 3.70
C GLY A 18 7.05 18.05 3.89
N SER A 19 7.27 16.74 3.84
CA SER A 19 8.62 16.15 3.96
C SER A 19 9.55 16.54 2.82
N TYR A 20 9.02 16.67 1.60
CA TYR A 20 9.80 17.12 0.44
C TYR A 20 10.24 18.58 0.59
N LEU A 21 9.34 19.47 1.01
CA LEU A 21 9.66 20.87 1.28
C LEU A 21 10.68 21.02 2.42
N ILE A 22 10.50 20.26 3.51
CA ILE A 22 11.46 20.24 4.62
C ILE A 22 12.83 19.78 4.13
N LEU A 23 12.89 18.74 3.30
CA LEU A 23 14.14 18.25 2.74
C LEU A 23 14.84 19.32 1.90
N ILE A 24 14.11 20.05 1.05
CA ILE A 24 14.68 21.16 0.27
C ILE A 24 15.30 22.22 1.19
N VAL A 25 14.57 22.67 2.21
CA VAL A 25 15.04 23.72 3.13
C VAL A 25 16.27 23.24 3.90
N VAL A 26 16.24 22.01 4.42
CA VAL A 26 17.37 21.43 5.18
C VAL A 26 18.58 21.23 4.28
N SER A 27 18.41 20.65 3.09
CA SER A 27 19.50 20.46 2.14
C SER A 27 20.08 21.78 1.64
N GLY A 28 19.25 22.78 1.37
CA GLY A 28 19.69 24.12 0.99
C GLY A 28 20.49 24.80 2.10
N ALA A 29 20.03 24.72 3.35
CA ALA A 29 20.76 25.27 4.50
C ALA A 29 22.11 24.57 4.73
N LEU A 30 22.15 23.23 4.61
CA LEU A 30 23.40 22.47 4.73
C LEU A 30 24.35 22.75 3.57
N TYR A 31 23.84 22.88 2.36
CA TYR A 31 24.64 23.25 1.18
C TYR A 31 25.24 24.64 1.35
N TRP A 32 24.44 25.61 1.81
CA TRP A 32 24.92 26.94 2.15
C TRP A 32 26.05 26.88 3.18
N GLN A 33 25.88 26.10 4.26
CA GLN A 33 26.88 25.96 5.31
C GLN A 33 28.20 25.32 4.83
N PHE A 34 28.13 24.38 3.88
CA PHE A 34 29.32 23.66 3.39
C PHE A 34 30.02 24.35 2.22
N GLU A 35 29.29 25.06 1.38
CA GLU A 35 29.81 25.64 0.14
C GLU A 35 30.02 27.15 0.20
N THR A 36 29.45 27.85 1.20
CA THR A 36 29.79 29.26 1.40
C THR A 36 31.20 29.39 1.96
N THR A 37 32.02 30.21 1.31
CA THR A 37 33.37 30.56 1.79
C THR A 37 33.56 32.07 1.76
N ASP A 38 34.56 32.58 2.48
CA ASP A 38 34.87 34.01 2.49
C ASP A 38 35.26 34.53 1.09
N GLU A 39 35.87 33.69 0.26
CA GLU A 39 36.25 34.02 -1.13
C GLU A 39 35.09 33.92 -2.12
N LYS A 40 34.07 33.11 -1.81
CA LYS A 40 32.89 32.90 -2.65
C LYS A 40 31.63 32.82 -1.78
N PRO A 41 31.10 33.97 -1.33
CA PRO A 41 29.88 34.00 -0.54
C PRO A 41 28.71 33.52 -1.39
N LEU A 42 28.03 32.47 -0.93
CA LEU A 42 26.85 31.92 -1.58
C LEU A 42 25.60 32.55 -0.96
N GLY A 43 24.66 33.02 -1.79
CA GLY A 43 23.36 33.47 -1.31
C GLY A 43 22.51 32.32 -0.77
N ILE A 44 21.73 32.54 0.29
CA ILE A 44 20.79 31.53 0.80
C ILE A 44 19.78 31.12 -0.29
N GLY A 45 19.35 32.08 -1.12
CA GLY A 45 18.48 31.82 -2.26
C GLY A 45 19.09 30.86 -3.27
N ASP A 46 20.37 31.03 -3.61
CA ASP A 46 21.10 30.16 -4.55
C ASP A 46 21.30 28.76 -3.97
N ALA A 47 21.51 28.65 -2.66
CA ALA A 47 21.63 27.37 -1.97
C ALA A 47 20.31 26.59 -1.95
N VAL A 48 19.19 27.28 -1.71
CA VAL A 48 17.84 26.68 -1.81
C VAL A 48 17.54 26.31 -3.26
N TRP A 49 17.91 27.15 -4.23
CA TRP A 49 17.76 26.86 -5.65
C TRP A 49 18.51 25.59 -6.07
N TRP A 50 19.76 25.44 -5.62
CA TRP A 50 20.53 24.22 -5.83
C TRP A 50 19.79 22.98 -5.31
N ALA A 51 19.22 23.06 -4.10
CA ALA A 51 18.47 21.96 -3.51
C ALA A 51 17.18 21.66 -4.31
N VAL A 52 16.47 22.67 -4.80
CA VAL A 52 15.28 22.51 -5.66
C VAL A 52 15.62 21.82 -6.97
N VAL A 53 16.64 22.31 -7.69
CA VAL A 53 17.06 21.78 -9.00
C VAL A 53 17.62 20.36 -8.89
N THR A 54 18.33 20.07 -7.80
CA THR A 54 18.86 18.74 -7.52
C THR A 54 17.76 17.76 -7.09
N ALA A 55 16.87 18.18 -6.17
CA ALA A 55 15.79 17.33 -5.68
C ALA A 55 14.74 17.04 -6.75
N SER A 56 14.52 17.96 -7.69
CA SER A 56 13.66 17.76 -8.86
C SER A 56 14.32 16.93 -9.97
N THR A 57 15.58 16.52 -9.80
CA THR A 57 16.37 15.76 -10.79
C THR A 57 16.62 16.49 -12.12
N VAL A 58 16.41 17.81 -12.16
CA VAL A 58 16.65 18.65 -13.35
C VAL A 58 18.15 18.87 -13.58
N GLY A 59 18.87 19.28 -12.53
CA GLY A 59 20.33 19.38 -12.56
C GLY A 59 20.93 20.33 -13.61
N TYR A 60 20.54 21.61 -13.63
CA TYR A 60 21.08 22.59 -14.59
C TYR A 60 22.61 22.71 -14.57
N GLY A 61 23.25 22.50 -13.42
CA GLY A 61 24.71 22.53 -13.27
C GLY A 61 25.30 23.94 -13.14
N ASP A 62 24.47 24.97 -13.02
CA ASP A 62 24.83 26.35 -12.68
C ASP A 62 25.44 26.46 -11.28
N THR A 63 24.95 25.64 -10.35
CA THR A 63 25.48 25.47 -8.99
C THR A 63 25.71 23.99 -8.71
N TYR A 64 26.85 23.67 -8.09
CA TYR A 64 27.23 22.29 -7.76
C TYR A 64 28.22 22.27 -6.58
N PRO A 65 28.26 21.17 -5.78
CA PRO A 65 29.15 21.07 -4.63
C PRO A 65 30.62 20.92 -5.06
N ASN A 66 31.46 21.79 -4.55
CA ASN A 66 32.91 21.75 -4.73
C ASN A 66 33.60 21.05 -3.56
N THR A 67 33.01 21.14 -2.36
CA THR A 67 33.54 20.51 -1.15
C THR A 67 33.21 19.03 -1.07
N TRP A 68 34.03 18.28 -0.34
CA TRP A 68 33.79 16.87 -0.07
C TRP A 68 32.46 16.65 0.67
N GLN A 69 32.17 17.49 1.66
CA GLN A 69 30.95 17.45 2.46
C GLN A 69 29.72 17.75 1.60
N GLY A 70 29.80 18.77 0.73
CA GLY A 70 28.75 19.09 -0.23
C GLY A 70 28.47 17.95 -1.20
N ARG A 71 29.50 17.23 -1.65
CA ARG A 71 29.34 16.04 -2.53
C ARG A 71 28.64 14.88 -1.82
N ILE A 72 28.97 14.64 -0.55
CA ILE A 72 28.26 13.64 0.26
C ILE A 72 26.78 14.03 0.43
N LEU A 73 26.52 15.31 0.75
CA LEU A 73 25.16 15.84 0.88
C LEU A 73 24.36 15.66 -0.41
N ALA A 74 24.96 15.99 -1.55
CA ALA A 74 24.34 15.83 -2.86
C ALA A 74 24.02 14.36 -3.17
N GLY A 75 24.97 13.46 -2.92
CA GLY A 75 24.77 12.02 -3.12
C GLY A 75 23.63 11.47 -2.26
N LEU A 76 23.52 11.93 -1.00
CA LEU A 76 22.44 11.54 -0.11
C LEU A 76 21.09 12.10 -0.58
N LEU A 77 21.03 13.39 -0.94
CA LEU A 77 19.82 14.02 -1.47
C LEU A 77 19.29 13.27 -2.71
N ILE A 78 20.17 13.01 -3.68
CA ILE A 78 19.83 12.28 -4.91
C ILE A 78 19.35 10.86 -4.59
N SER A 79 20.06 10.15 -3.71
CA SER A 79 19.68 8.78 -3.32
C SER A 79 18.30 8.75 -2.66
N VAL A 80 18.00 9.72 -1.79
CA VAL A 80 16.69 9.81 -1.12
C VAL A 80 15.57 10.11 -2.13
N MET A 81 15.81 10.98 -3.11
CA MET A 81 14.84 11.29 -4.16
C MET A 81 14.52 10.06 -5.01
N VAL A 82 15.55 9.39 -5.52
CA VAL A 82 15.37 8.27 -6.46
C VAL A 82 14.82 7.03 -5.77
N LEU A 83 15.28 6.71 -4.55
CA LEU A 83 14.89 5.46 -3.89
C LEU A 83 13.56 5.56 -3.13
N PHE A 84 13.18 6.75 -2.67
CA PHE A 84 12.01 6.89 -1.79
C PHE A 84 10.98 7.87 -2.33
N VAL A 85 11.33 9.13 -2.55
CA VAL A 85 10.32 10.17 -2.80
C VAL A 85 9.64 10.00 -4.16
N ILE A 86 10.42 9.84 -5.24
CA ILE A 86 9.86 9.68 -6.59
C ILE A 86 8.98 8.40 -6.66
N PRO A 87 9.43 7.21 -6.22
CA PRO A 87 8.60 6.00 -6.24
C PRO A 87 7.31 6.13 -5.41
N LEU A 88 7.36 6.75 -4.23
CA LEU A 88 6.18 6.93 -3.38
C LEU A 88 5.14 7.83 -4.05
N ILE A 89 5.57 8.94 -4.67
CA ILE A 89 4.69 9.83 -5.42
C ILE A 89 4.07 9.08 -6.61
N THR A 90 4.89 8.39 -7.41
CA THR A 90 4.43 7.62 -8.56
C THR A 90 3.43 6.54 -8.16
N ALA A 91 3.71 5.76 -7.11
CA ALA A 91 2.81 4.73 -6.61
C ALA A 91 1.48 5.33 -6.11
N HIS A 92 1.54 6.48 -5.44
CA HIS A 92 0.34 7.17 -4.98
C HIS A 92 -0.57 7.59 -6.15
N PHE A 93 -0.01 8.19 -7.20
CA PHE A 93 -0.79 8.57 -8.38
C PHE A 93 -1.26 7.35 -9.18
N ALA A 94 -0.41 6.34 -9.37
CA ALA A 94 -0.79 5.10 -10.04
C ALA A 94 -1.98 4.43 -9.34
N SER A 95 -1.99 4.37 -8.01
CA SER A 95 -3.11 3.79 -7.24
C SER A 95 -4.45 4.49 -7.42
N LYS A 96 -4.47 5.76 -7.85
CA LYS A 96 -5.70 6.51 -8.14
C LYS A 96 -6.16 6.38 -9.58
N LEU A 97 -5.24 6.10 -10.51
CA LEU A 97 -5.53 5.95 -11.93
C LEU A 97 -5.89 4.51 -12.29
N ILE A 98 -5.35 3.55 -11.54
CA ILE A 98 -5.71 2.14 -11.66
C ILE A 98 -7.12 1.98 -11.08
N VAL A 99 -8.10 1.84 -11.97
CA VAL A 99 -9.41 1.28 -11.62
C VAL A 99 -9.20 -0.23 -11.53
N ASP A 100 -9.26 -0.75 -10.31
CA ASP A 100 -9.12 -2.17 -10.06
C ASP A 100 -10.44 -2.87 -10.43
N ASN A 101 -10.58 -3.27 -11.70
CA ASN A 101 -11.75 -4.01 -12.21
C ASN A 101 -11.84 -5.43 -11.64
N ASP A 102 -10.75 -5.97 -11.09
CA ASP A 102 -10.70 -7.30 -10.46
C ASP A 102 -10.80 -7.21 -8.93
N ALA A 103 -10.76 -6.00 -8.34
CA ALA A 103 -11.06 -5.81 -6.93
C ALA A 103 -12.55 -6.04 -6.70
N PHE A 104 -12.88 -7.25 -6.25
CA PHE A 104 -14.21 -7.60 -5.76
C PHE A 104 -14.73 -6.50 -4.84
N GLN A 105 -15.74 -5.78 -5.32
CA GLN A 105 -16.40 -4.75 -4.53
C GLN A 105 -17.05 -5.41 -3.30
N HIS A 106 -17.24 -4.66 -2.21
CA HIS A 106 -17.87 -5.21 -1.02
C HIS A 106 -19.23 -5.86 -1.33
N GLU A 107 -19.97 -5.31 -2.29
CA GLU A 107 -21.25 -5.85 -2.77
C GLU A 107 -21.09 -7.23 -3.43
N GLU A 108 -20.13 -7.40 -4.34
CA GLU A 108 -19.85 -8.71 -4.96
C GLU A 108 -19.38 -9.75 -3.93
N GLN A 109 -18.59 -9.33 -2.95
CA GLN A 109 -18.16 -10.22 -1.86
C GLN A 109 -19.33 -10.65 -0.98
N GLU A 110 -20.28 -9.75 -0.70
CA GLU A 110 -21.50 -10.08 0.03
C GLU A 110 -22.39 -11.02 -0.78
N GLU A 111 -22.53 -10.81 -2.09
CA GLU A 111 -23.31 -11.66 -2.99
C GLU A 111 -22.75 -13.08 -3.03
N ILE A 112 -21.43 -13.23 -3.24
CA ILE A 112 -20.75 -14.54 -3.24
C ILE A 112 -20.94 -15.24 -1.88
N LYS A 113 -20.84 -14.52 -0.75
CA LYS A 113 -21.07 -15.09 0.58
C LYS A 113 -22.50 -15.56 0.77
N ASN A 114 -23.48 -14.81 0.25
CA ASN A 114 -24.89 -15.17 0.34
C ASN A 114 -25.18 -16.40 -0.52
N GLN A 115 -24.68 -16.45 -1.75
CA GLN A 115 -24.76 -17.62 -2.62
C GLN A 115 -24.12 -18.86 -1.96
N LEU A 116 -22.97 -18.71 -1.31
CA LEU A 116 -22.33 -19.80 -0.56
C LEU A 116 -23.18 -20.30 0.62
N ARG A 117 -23.86 -19.40 1.33
CA ARG A 117 -24.79 -19.79 2.41
C ARG A 117 -25.98 -20.56 1.86
N GLU A 118 -26.52 -20.11 0.73
CA GLU A 118 -27.66 -20.74 0.05
C GLU A 118 -27.30 -22.14 -0.46
N ILE A 119 -26.18 -22.28 -1.18
CA ILE A 119 -25.67 -23.59 -1.63
C ILE A 119 -25.45 -24.51 -0.44
N ARG A 120 -24.86 -24.01 0.65
CA ARG A 120 -24.65 -24.82 1.86
C ARG A 120 -25.97 -25.29 2.48
N ALA A 121 -26.99 -24.42 2.52
CA ALA A 121 -28.32 -24.77 3.03
C ALA A 121 -29.00 -25.84 2.15
N LEU A 122 -28.92 -25.70 0.82
CA LEU A 122 -29.41 -26.70 -0.14
C LEU A 122 -28.71 -28.06 0.00
N VAL A 123 -27.38 -28.06 0.15
CA VAL A 123 -26.63 -29.30 0.37
C VAL A 123 -27.03 -29.95 1.70
N GLN A 124 -27.26 -29.17 2.76
CA GLN A 124 -27.72 -29.68 4.04
C GLN A 124 -29.14 -30.24 3.97
N SER A 125 -30.06 -29.61 3.24
CA SER A 125 -31.43 -30.11 3.08
C SER A 125 -31.44 -31.42 2.29
N LEU A 126 -30.71 -31.51 1.17
CA LEU A 126 -30.58 -32.75 0.40
C LEU A 126 -29.99 -33.90 1.23
N ARG A 127 -28.99 -33.62 2.06
CA ARG A 127 -28.41 -34.63 2.96
C ARG A 127 -29.41 -35.10 4.01
N ARG A 128 -30.26 -34.20 4.52
CA ARG A 128 -31.27 -34.53 5.53
C ARG A 128 -32.38 -35.38 4.93
N ASP A 129 -32.95 -34.95 3.80
CA ASP A 129 -34.03 -35.66 3.12
C ASP A 129 -33.57 -37.05 2.63
N GLY A 130 -32.34 -37.16 2.14
CA GLY A 130 -31.74 -38.45 1.77
C GLY A 130 -31.51 -39.39 2.97
N GLY A 131 -31.22 -38.84 4.15
CA GLY A 131 -31.07 -39.61 5.39
C GLY A 131 -32.43 -40.09 5.92
N ASP A 132 -33.41 -39.18 5.97
CA ASP A 132 -34.77 -39.47 6.44
C ASP A 132 -35.46 -40.50 5.54
N GLY A 133 -35.24 -40.43 4.22
CA GLY A 133 -35.76 -41.42 3.27
C GLY A 133 -35.18 -42.82 3.47
N LEU A 134 -33.90 -42.95 3.86
CA LEU A 134 -33.28 -44.25 4.14
C LEU A 134 -33.80 -44.85 5.45
N VAL A 135 -34.00 -44.02 6.47
CA VAL A 135 -34.58 -44.44 7.76
C VAL A 135 -36.02 -44.90 7.58
N ALA A 136 -36.83 -44.17 6.82
CA ALA A 136 -38.20 -44.57 6.53
C ALA A 136 -38.28 -45.93 5.79
N GLN A 137 -37.34 -46.20 4.86
CA GLN A 137 -37.25 -47.49 4.19
C GLN A 137 -36.82 -48.61 5.14
N LEU A 138 -35.91 -48.33 6.09
CA LEU A 138 -35.50 -49.30 7.11
C LEU A 138 -36.65 -49.63 8.07
N ASP A 139 -37.40 -48.62 8.53
CA ASP A 139 -38.57 -48.82 9.39
C ASP A 139 -39.66 -49.64 8.67
N GLU A 140 -39.89 -49.41 7.37
CA GLU A 140 -40.84 -50.20 6.60
C GLU A 140 -40.40 -51.66 6.44
N VAL A 141 -39.11 -51.89 6.22
CA VAL A 141 -38.54 -53.24 6.14
C VAL A 141 -38.61 -53.94 7.50
N GLU A 142 -38.27 -53.26 8.59
CA GLU A 142 -38.34 -53.80 9.95
C GLU A 142 -39.79 -54.14 10.34
N ALA A 143 -40.75 -53.29 10.00
CA ALA A 143 -42.17 -53.55 10.23
C ALA A 143 -42.69 -54.76 9.43
N ARG A 144 -42.24 -54.94 8.18
CA ARG A 144 -42.57 -56.14 7.38
C ARG A 144 -41.97 -57.41 7.99
N VAL A 145 -40.73 -57.33 8.46
CA VAL A 145 -40.05 -58.48 9.09
C VAL A 145 -40.72 -58.87 10.42
N ASP A 146 -41.09 -57.91 11.28
CA ASP A 146 -41.78 -58.19 12.55
C ASP A 146 -43.21 -58.73 12.33
N HIS A 147 -43.88 -58.31 11.24
CA HIS A 147 -45.17 -58.88 10.83
C HIS A 147 -45.04 -60.35 10.39
N ASP A 148 -44.03 -60.69 9.59
CA ASP A 148 -43.80 -62.05 9.11
C ASP A 148 -43.27 -63.01 10.20
N LEU A 149 -42.61 -62.49 11.24
CA LEU A 149 -42.13 -63.29 12.37
C LEU A 149 -43.20 -63.58 13.44
N ARG A 150 -44.33 -62.84 13.43
CA ARG A 150 -45.42 -62.97 14.41
C ARG A 150 -46.69 -63.68 13.88
N GLY A 151 -46.74 -63.97 12.58
CA GLY A 151 -47.79 -64.79 11.94
C GLY A 151 -47.40 -66.27 11.88
#